data_AF-A0A3C0YND9-F1
#
_entry.id   AF-A0A3C0YND9-F1
#
_cell.length_a   1.000
_cell.length_b   1.000
_cell.length_c   1.000
_cell.angle_alpha   90.00
_cell.angle_beta   90.00
_cell.angle_gamma   90.00
#
_symmetry.space_group_name_H-M   'P 1'
#
loop_
_entity.id
_entity.type
_entity.pdbx_description
1 polymer ?
#
loop_
_entity_poly.entity_id
_entity_poly.type
_entity_poly.pdbx_seq_one_letter_code
_entity_poly.pdbx_strand_id
1 'polypeptide(L)'
;MNKNQYRYYDLVMAAFVTVLITSNLIGPAKISQIDVPLIGTLTFGAGVLFFPISFIFGDILTEVYGYAASRRVIWAGFTALAFASFMAWMIVALPPAPYWHNQDVYEIAFGSAWRVSLASLIAFAAG
;
A
#
# COMPACT_ATOMS: atom_id res chain seq x y z
N MET A 1 4.06 -14.40 -31.00
CA MET A 1 3.34 -14.11 -29.74
C MET A 1 2.44 -12.90 -29.96
N ASN A 2 1.12 -13.08 -29.89
CA ASN A 2 0.12 -12.10 -30.35
C ASN A 2 0.08 -10.86 -29.44
N LYS A 3 0.38 -9.70 -30.01
CA LYS A 3 0.51 -8.38 -29.33
C LYS A 3 -0.82 -7.78 -28.84
N ASN A 4 -1.95 -8.46 -29.01
CA ASN A 4 -3.31 -7.89 -28.86
C ASN A 4 -4.12 -8.43 -27.67
N GLN A 5 -3.58 -9.34 -26.85
CA GLN A 5 -4.40 -10.06 -25.86
C GLN A 5 -4.52 -9.36 -24.49
N TYR A 6 -3.75 -8.31 -24.21
CA TYR A 6 -3.66 -7.69 -22.88
C TYR A 6 -3.59 -6.16 -22.91
N ARG A 7 -4.44 -5.50 -23.71
CA ARG A 7 -4.36 -4.04 -23.93
C ARG A 7 -4.51 -3.17 -22.67
N TYR A 8 -5.07 -3.71 -21.59
CA TYR A 8 -5.27 -3.01 -20.32
C TYR A 8 -4.47 -3.60 -19.15
N TYR A 9 -3.64 -4.61 -19.37
CA TYR A 9 -2.90 -5.27 -18.29
C TYR A 9 -1.98 -4.29 -17.55
N ASP A 10 -1.24 -3.47 -18.28
CA ASP A 10 -0.32 -2.50 -17.69
C ASP A 10 -1.06 -1.41 -16.89
N LEU A 11 -2.27 -1.02 -17.33
CA LEU A 11 -3.11 -0.05 -16.63
C LEU A 11 -3.70 -0.64 -15.34
N VAL A 12 -4.18 -1.89 -15.39
CA VAL A 12 -4.70 -2.60 -14.21
C VAL A 12 -3.57 -2.87 -13.21
N MET A 13 -2.39 -3.26 -13.70
CA MET A 13 -1.18 -3.40 -12.88
C MET A 13 -0.83 -2.08 -12.21
N ALA A 14 -0.73 -0.99 -12.96
CA ALA A 14 -0.41 0.33 -12.41
C ALA A 14 -1.46 0.76 -11.37
N ALA A 15 -2.75 0.60 -11.66
CA ALA A 15 -3.82 0.92 -10.72
C ALA A 15 -3.72 0.11 -9.43
N PHE A 16 -3.51 -1.21 -9.51
CA PHE A 16 -3.33 -2.08 -8.34
C PHE A 16 -2.13 -1.63 -7.50
N VAL A 17 -0.98 -1.40 -8.14
CA VAL A 17 0.26 -0.96 -7.47
C VAL A 17 0.04 0.39 -6.78
N THR A 18 -0.61 1.34 -7.45
CA THR A 18 -0.93 2.65 -6.88
C THR A 18 -1.86 2.53 -5.68
N VAL A 19 -2.94 1.75 -5.77
CA VAL A 19 -3.86 1.54 -4.64
C VAL A 19 -3.15 0.86 -3.48
N LEU A 20 -2.31 -0.14 -3.74
CA LEU A 20 -1.53 -0.85 -2.74
C LEU A 20 -0.60 0.09 -1.97
N ILE A 21 0.21 0.88 -2.69
CA ILE A 21 1.15 1.84 -2.09
C ILE A 21 0.40 2.90 -1.29
N THR A 22 -0.62 3.51 -1.90
CA THR A 22 -1.37 4.61 -1.28
C THR A 22 -2.13 4.14 -0.04
N SER A 23 -2.72 2.94 -0.07
CA SER A 23 -3.41 2.35 1.09
C SER A 23 -2.45 2.05 2.24
N ASN A 24 -1.25 1.56 1.93
CA ASN A 24 -0.25 1.23 2.96
C ASN A 24 0.44 2.48 3.53
N LEU A 25 0.55 3.57 2.77
CA LEU A 25 1.12 4.84 3.26
C LEU A 25 0.11 5.66 4.08
N ILE A 26 -1.12 5.81 3.58
CA ILE A 26 -2.12 6.71 4.20
C ILE A 26 -2.93 5.97 5.27
N GLY A 27 -3.17 4.67 5.07
CA GLY A 27 -4.08 3.88 5.90
C GLY A 27 -3.71 3.79 7.39
N PRO A 28 -2.44 3.51 7.75
CA PRO A 28 -2.02 3.43 9.14
C PRO A 28 -2.00 4.78 9.86
N ALA A 29 -1.79 5.87 9.11
CA ALA A 29 -1.62 7.22 9.67
C ALA A 29 -2.92 7.81 10.25
N LYS A 30 -4.09 7.27 9.88
CA LYS A 30 -5.39 7.78 10.33
C LYS A 30 -6.28 6.67 10.89
N ILE A 31 -6.45 6.68 12.21
CA ILE A 31 -7.49 5.90 12.89
C ILE A 31 -8.78 6.73 12.84
N SER A 32 -9.83 6.18 12.24
CA SER A 32 -11.15 6.83 12.17
C SER A 32 -12.11 6.13 13.12
N GLN A 33 -12.87 6.93 13.86
CA GLN A 33 -13.97 6.46 14.70
C GLN A 33 -15.29 6.93 14.09
N ILE A 34 -16.19 5.98 13.83
CA ILE A 34 -17.56 6.28 13.41
C ILE A 34 -18.49 5.70 14.46
N ASP A 35 -19.36 6.54 15.00
CA ASP A 35 -20.40 6.11 15.92
C ASP A 35 -21.56 5.54 15.13
N VAL A 36 -21.77 4.22 15.23
CA VAL A 36 -22.82 3.53 14.48
C VAL A 36 -24.02 3.31 15.40
N PRO A 37 -25.24 3.71 15.01
CA PRO A 37 -26.42 3.69 15.89
C PRO A 37 -26.80 2.30 16.45
N LEU A 38 -26.28 1.21 15.86
CA LEU A 38 -26.65 -0.16 16.21
C LEU A 38 -25.55 -0.97 16.91
N ILE A 39 -24.27 -0.55 16.84
CA ILE A 39 -23.10 -1.39 17.20
C ILE A 39 -22.14 -0.65 18.15
N GLY A 40 -22.32 0.66 18.36
CA GLY A 40 -21.42 1.51 19.14
C GLY A 40 -20.27 2.09 18.30
N THR A 41 -19.27 2.66 18.97
CA THR A 41 -18.14 3.34 18.32
C THR A 41 -17.22 2.34 17.62
N LEU A 42 -17.29 2.29 16.29
CA LEU A 42 -16.37 1.51 15.47
C LEU A 42 -15.08 2.29 15.25
N THR A 43 -13.99 1.78 15.81
CA THR A 43 -12.63 2.27 15.55
C THR A 43 -12.00 1.42 14.46
N PHE A 44 -11.68 2.02 13.31
CA PHE A 44 -10.99 1.32 12.22
C PHE A 44 -9.90 2.20 11.58
N GLY A 45 -8.83 1.56 11.10
CA GLY A 45 -7.81 2.25 10.31
C GLY A 45 -8.40 2.68 8.97
N ALA A 46 -8.19 3.92 8.55
CA ALA A 46 -8.75 4.46 7.30
C ALA A 46 -8.34 3.61 6.07
N GLY A 47 -7.21 2.91 6.14
CA GLY A 47 -6.75 1.99 5.11
C GLY A 47 -7.72 0.84 4.80
N VAL A 48 -8.52 0.40 5.79
CA VAL A 48 -9.51 -0.68 5.61
C VAL A 48 -10.55 -0.32 4.55
N LEU A 49 -10.82 0.97 4.30
CA LEU A 49 -11.77 1.40 3.27
C LEU A 49 -11.28 1.12 1.85
N PHE A 50 -9.96 1.07 1.64
CA PHE A 50 -9.36 0.86 0.32
C PHE A 50 -9.00 -0.61 0.05
N PHE A 51 -8.99 -1.46 1.09
CA PHE A 51 -8.78 -2.90 0.95
C PHE A 51 -9.77 -3.58 -0.04
N PRO A 52 -11.09 -3.30 0.00
CA PRO A 52 -12.05 -3.87 -0.96
C PRO A 52 -11.69 -3.56 -2.42
N ILE A 53 -11.18 -2.36 -2.68
CA ILE A 53 -10.77 -1.95 -4.02
C ILE A 53 -9.55 -2.77 -4.48
N SER A 54 -8.58 -2.97 -3.59
CA SER A 54 -7.42 -3.84 -3.86
C SER A 54 -7.84 -5.28 -4.17
N PHE A 55 -8.86 -5.82 -3.48
CA PHE A 55 -9.39 -7.16 -3.75
C PHE A 55 -10.03 -7.26 -5.14
N ILE A 56 -10.83 -6.28 -5.55
CA ILE A 56 -11.43 -6.26 -6.90
C ILE A 56 -10.34 -6.31 -7.98
N PHE A 57 -9.29 -5.51 -7.83
CA PHE A 57 -8.16 -5.55 -8.77
C PHE A 57 -7.42 -6.89 -8.73
N GLY A 58 -7.23 -7.48 -7.54
CA GLY A 58 -6.64 -8.80 -7.35
C GLY A 58 -7.42 -9.90 -8.06
N ASP A 59 -8.74 -9.90 -7.90
CA ASP A 59 -9.65 -10.88 -8.53
C ASP A 59 -9.66 -10.72 -10.06
N ILE A 60 -9.72 -9.49 -10.58
CA ILE A 60 -9.60 -9.24 -12.03
C ILE A 60 -8.26 -9.76 -12.57
N LEU A 61 -7.16 -9.57 -11.83
CA LEU A 61 -5.84 -10.04 -12.26
C LEU A 61 -5.74 -11.56 -12.30
N THR A 62 -6.34 -12.27 -11.34
CA THR A 62 -6.28 -13.73 -11.28
C THR A 62 -7.27 -14.39 -12.24
N GLU A 63 -8.48 -13.84 -12.40
CA GLU A 63 -9.54 -14.40 -13.25
C GLU A 63 -9.37 -14.06 -14.74
N VAL A 64 -9.00 -12.82 -15.08
CA VAL A 64 -8.92 -12.36 -16.48
C VAL A 64 -7.54 -12.60 -17.08
N TYR A 65 -6.49 -12.27 -16.32
CA TYR A 65 -5.10 -12.31 -16.81
C TYR A 65 -4.38 -13.62 -16.44
N GLY A 66 -4.95 -14.39 -15.52
CA GLY A 66 -4.43 -15.68 -15.09
C GLY A 66 -3.30 -15.58 -14.07
N TYR A 67 -3.03 -16.72 -13.43
CA TYR A 67 -2.09 -16.82 -12.31
C TYR A 67 -0.67 -16.35 -12.63
N ALA A 68 -0.16 -16.67 -13.83
CA ALA A 68 1.20 -16.31 -14.22
C ALA A 68 1.40 -14.79 -14.39
N ALA A 69 0.38 -14.08 -14.86
CA ALA A 69 0.41 -12.63 -15.01
C ALA A 69 0.20 -11.94 -13.64
N SER A 70 -0.77 -12.41 -12.85
CA SER A 70 -1.01 -11.92 -11.49
C SER A 70 0.25 -11.97 -10.62
N ARG A 71 1.03 -13.05 -10.69
CA ARG A 71 2.32 -13.15 -9.96
C ARG A 71 3.26 -11.98 -10.29
N ARG A 72 3.38 -11.57 -11.55
CA ARG A 72 4.26 -10.44 -11.95
C ARG A 72 3.77 -9.11 -11.38
N VAL A 73 2.45 -8.88 -11.37
CA VAL A 73 1.86 -7.67 -10.78
C VAL A 73 2.08 -7.61 -9.28
N ILE A 74 1.94 -8.73 -8.58
CA ILE A 74 2.23 -8.84 -7.15
C ILE A 74 3.69 -8.47 -6.89
N TRP A 75 4.63 -9.04 -7.65
CA TRP A 75 6.05 -8.68 -7.54
C TRP A 75 6.30 -7.19 -7.78
N ALA A 76 5.70 -6.60 -8.82
CA ALA A 76 5.85 -5.17 -9.11
C ALA A 76 5.31 -4.29 -7.98
N GLY A 77 4.12 -4.61 -7.45
CA GLY A 77 3.52 -3.90 -6.32
C GLY A 77 4.36 -3.98 -5.06
N PHE A 78 4.95 -5.15 -4.83
CA PHE A 78 5.81 -5.38 -3.68
C PHE A 78 7.13 -4.61 -3.76
N THR A 79 7.82 -4.66 -4.91
CA THR A 79 9.04 -3.88 -5.14
C THR A 79 8.76 -2.38 -5.01
N ALA A 80 7.63 -1.91 -5.53
CA ALA A 80 7.24 -0.51 -5.43
C ALA A 80 6.91 -0.09 -3.99
N LEU A 81 6.26 -0.96 -3.21
CA LEU A 81 6.02 -0.74 -1.78
C LEU A 81 7.34 -0.71 -0.99
N ALA A 82 8.26 -1.63 -1.27
CA ALA A 82 9.59 -1.65 -0.66
C ALA A 82 10.36 -0.36 -0.91
N PHE A 83 10.33 0.11 -2.17
CA PHE A 83 10.95 1.37 -2.56
C PHE A 83 10.31 2.58 -1.88
N ALA A 84 8.97 2.63 -1.83
CA ALA A 84 8.24 3.71 -1.17
C ALA A 84 8.56 3.79 0.34
N SER A 85 8.63 2.65 1.03
CA SER A 85 9.04 2.59 2.43
C SER A 85 10.50 3.01 2.64
N PHE A 86 11.41 2.60 1.75
CA PHE A 86 12.81 3.02 1.82
C PHE A 86 12.94 4.54 1.66
N MET A 87 12.21 5.14 0.71
CA MET A 87 12.12 6.59 0.58
C MET A 87 11.58 7.25 1.85
N ALA A 88 10.47 6.74 2.42
CA ALA A 88 9.90 7.27 3.65
C ALA A 88 10.89 7.22 4.83
N TRP A 89 11.62 6.11 4.98
CA TRP A 89 12.66 5.96 6.00
C TRP A 89 13.80 6.97 5.82
N MET A 90 14.32 7.10 4.58
CA MET A 90 15.36 8.07 4.25
C MET A 90 14.93 9.49 4.61
N ILE A 91 13.71 9.88 4.24
CA ILE A 91 13.16 11.23 4.48
C ILE A 91 13.00 11.50 5.99
N VAL A 92 12.50 10.54 6.75
CA VAL A 92 12.33 10.68 8.21
C VAL A 92 13.69 10.74 8.93
N ALA A 93 14.71 10.02 8.45
CA ALA A 93 16.04 10.00 9.06
C ALA A 93 16.86 11.30 8.82
N LEU A 94 16.46 12.16 7.88
CA LEU A 94 17.13 13.43 7.62
C LEU A 94 16.89 14.41 8.79
N PRO A 95 17.93 15.12 9.25
CA PRO A 95 17.77 16.07 10.34
C PRO A 95 16.83 17.21 9.91
N PRO A 96 15.82 17.55 10.73
CA PRO A 96 14.90 18.63 10.42
C PRO A 96 15.64 19.97 10.40
N ALA A 97 15.22 20.86 9.51
CA ALA A 97 15.73 22.23 9.50
C ALA A 97 15.32 22.97 10.80
N PRO A 98 16.08 23.98 11.27
CA PRO A 98 15.81 24.66 12.55
C PRO A 98 14.45 25.34 12.67
N TYR A 99 13.79 25.61 11.54
CA TYR A 99 12.47 26.24 11.43
C TYR A 99 11.34 25.21 11.21
N TRP A 100 11.67 23.92 11.10
CA TRP A 100 10.73 22.84 10.87
C TRP A 100 10.18 22.31 12.21
N HIS A 101 8.94 22.69 12.53
CA HIS A 101 8.29 22.34 13.81
C HIS A 101 7.41 21.08 13.75
N ASN A 102 7.22 20.50 12.56
CA ASN A 102 6.26 19.40 12.34
C ASN A 102 6.93 18.02 12.24
N GLN A 103 8.16 17.86 12.76
CA GLN A 103 8.90 16.60 12.68
C GLN A 103 8.13 15.43 13.33
N ASP A 104 7.56 15.66 14.52
CA ASP A 104 6.83 14.63 15.28
C ASP A 104 5.62 14.08 14.50
N VAL A 105 4.87 14.95 13.80
CA VAL A 105 3.72 14.56 12.97
C VAL A 105 4.19 13.72 11.77
N TYR A 106 5.34 14.06 11.21
CA TYR A 106 5.94 13.34 10.09
C TYR A 106 6.44 11.96 10.50
N GLU A 107 7.06 11.84 11.67
CA GLU A 107 7.45 10.56 12.28
C GLU A 107 6.24 9.68 12.61
N ILE A 108 5.15 10.26 13.12
CA ILE A 108 3.91 9.49 13.36
C ILE A 108 3.32 8.96 12.05
N ALA A 109 3.28 9.78 11.00
CA ALA A 109 2.69 9.40 9.72
C ALA A 109 3.56 8.41 8.93
N PHE A 110 4.87 8.64 8.84
CA PHE A 110 5.78 7.88 7.97
C PHE A 110 6.78 6.99 8.72
N GLY A 111 6.95 7.17 10.03
CA GLY A 111 7.87 6.37 10.84
C GLY A 111 7.46 4.91 11.00
N SER A 112 6.22 4.53 10.65
CA SER A 112 5.81 3.13 10.56
C SER A 112 6.07 2.50 9.17
N ALA A 113 6.36 3.30 8.15
CA ALA A 113 6.48 2.84 6.77
C ALA A 113 7.63 1.84 6.57
N TRP A 114 8.73 1.99 7.33
CA TRP A 114 9.84 1.03 7.30
C TRP A 114 9.46 -0.32 7.93
N ARG A 115 8.60 -0.33 8.96
CA ARG A 115 8.09 -1.56 9.60
C ARG A 115 7.21 -2.36 8.65
N VAL A 116 6.33 -1.68 7.89
CA VAL A 116 5.50 -2.31 6.85
C VAL A 116 6.36 -2.96 5.77
N SER A 117 7.48 -2.33 5.41
CA SER A 117 8.44 -2.90 4.47
C SER A 117 9.21 -4.10 5.00
N LEU A 118 9.67 -4.06 6.25
CA LEU A 118 10.35 -5.20 6.86
C LEU A 118 9.42 -6.40 7.04
N ALA A 119 8.19 -6.16 7.48
CA ALA A 119 7.16 -7.20 7.57
C ALA A 119 6.89 -7.83 6.20
N SER A 120 6.87 -7.00 5.16
CA SER A 120 6.78 -7.44 3.77
C SER A 120 8.01 -8.33 3.43
N LEU A 121 9.23 -7.82 3.52
CA LEU A 121 10.47 -8.59 3.22
C LEU A 121 10.54 -9.94 3.95
N ILE A 122 10.11 -10.01 5.21
CA ILE A 122 10.09 -11.26 6.01
C ILE A 122 8.97 -12.21 5.56
N ALA A 123 7.75 -11.70 5.33
CA ALA A 123 6.65 -12.50 4.78
C ALA A 123 7.03 -13.09 3.41
N PHE A 124 7.90 -12.40 2.66
CA PHE A 124 8.42 -12.82 1.38
C PHE A 124 9.56 -13.83 1.47
N ALA A 125 10.43 -13.74 2.49
CA ALA A 125 11.45 -14.76 2.73
C ALA A 125 10.83 -16.09 3.20
N ALA A 126 9.62 -16.05 3.76
CA ALA A 126 8.91 -17.20 4.32
C ALA A 126 7.84 -17.82 3.41
N GLY A 127 7.45 -17.16 2.31
CA GLY A 127 6.39 -17.58 1.38
C GLY A 127 6.91 -17.86 -0.02
#